data_AF-A0A943G4Z2-F1
#
_entry.id   AF-A0A943G4Z2-F1
#
_cell.length_a   1.000
_cell.length_b   1.000
_cell.length_c   1.000
_cell.angle_alpha   90.00
_cell.angle_beta   90.00
_cell.angle_gamma   90.00
#
_symmetry.space_group_name_H-M   'P 1'
#
loop_
_entity.id
_entity.type
_entity.pdbx_description
1 polymer ?
#
loop_
_entity_poly.entity_id
_entity_poly.type
_entity_poly.pdbx_seq_one_letter_code
_entity_poly.pdbx_strand_id
1 'polypeptide(L)'
;MSIEFIPEEYDKHGNVLGSLLQTNSNPQRMMDNKFCVGNEVEAIVEQALDDCLFLRIKDSDIKGVALRKDITYSHYIFLHQHFPVGSEYLFRIIEIDYISNRLHLQLANLCDPWENLKYSEGQKLICTVYQKKENCVITEIEEGVKAILPFTEITWFTPESSQIKKLKNNVTFECRIKSINQDRRLVILTMKSAESPYLNYYKRIEENEYIVDAKVIASDAKGLVCLADEKYRIFIPQSETHIGANKYKCKIKDQYFGKNLPR
;
A
#
# COMPACT_ATOMS: atom_id res chain seq x y z
N MET A 1 30.44 -23.94 -35.28
CA MET A 1 30.38 -22.47 -35.11
C MET A 1 31.76 -21.92 -35.39
N SER A 2 31.87 -20.89 -36.21
CA SER A 2 33.12 -20.18 -36.54
C SER A 2 32.94 -18.71 -36.18
N ILE A 3 33.93 -18.11 -35.50
CA ILE A 3 33.94 -16.70 -35.13
C ILE A 3 35.12 -15.99 -35.83
N GLU A 4 34.90 -14.75 -36.22
CA GLU A 4 35.93 -13.83 -36.72
C GLU A 4 36.54 -13.09 -35.52
N PHE A 5 37.87 -12.97 -35.45
CA PHE A 5 38.55 -12.12 -34.48
C PHE A 5 39.78 -11.46 -35.13
N ILE A 6 40.19 -10.32 -34.60
CA ILE A 6 41.41 -9.62 -35.00
C ILE A 6 42.49 -9.91 -33.95
N PRO A 7 43.62 -10.52 -34.31
CA PRO A 7 44.72 -10.74 -33.36
C PRO A 7 45.37 -9.40 -32.98
N GLU A 8 45.54 -9.14 -31.68
CA GLU A 8 46.13 -7.91 -31.13
C GLU A 8 47.52 -8.14 -30.54
N GLU A 9 47.66 -9.10 -29.64
CA GLU A 9 48.93 -9.40 -28.96
C GLU A 9 49.26 -10.89 -29.03
N TYR A 10 50.57 -11.18 -29.04
CA TYR A 10 51.10 -12.54 -29.02
C TYR A 10 52.09 -12.68 -27.86
N ASP A 11 51.92 -13.71 -27.04
CA ASP A 11 52.85 -14.00 -25.95
C ASP A 11 53.98 -14.94 -26.39
N LYS A 12 55.08 -14.96 -25.63
CA LYS A 12 56.24 -15.83 -25.91
C LYS A 12 55.93 -17.32 -25.71
N HIS A 13 54.76 -17.66 -25.20
CA HIS A 13 54.31 -19.01 -24.90
C HIS A 13 53.37 -19.57 -26.00
N GLY A 14 53.07 -18.80 -27.04
CA GLY A 14 52.25 -19.26 -28.17
C GLY A 14 50.78 -18.84 -28.13
N ASN A 15 50.35 -18.04 -27.15
CA ASN A 15 48.96 -17.58 -27.05
C ASN A 15 48.76 -16.27 -27.82
N VAL A 16 47.59 -16.11 -28.43
CA VAL A 16 47.19 -14.89 -29.16
C VAL A 16 45.96 -14.29 -28.47
N LEU A 17 46.08 -13.04 -28.01
CA LEU A 17 44.95 -12.22 -27.58
C LEU A 17 44.28 -11.63 -28.82
N GLY A 18 42.96 -11.78 -28.92
CA GLY A 18 42.18 -11.34 -30.07
C GLY A 18 41.01 -10.44 -29.66
N SER A 19 40.69 -9.48 -30.52
CA SER A 19 39.60 -8.52 -30.38
C SER A 19 38.48 -8.79 -31.38
N LEU A 20 37.25 -8.71 -30.89
CA LEU A 20 36.04 -8.88 -31.71
C LEU A 20 35.48 -7.54 -32.20
N LEU A 21 35.95 -6.41 -31.67
CA LEU A 21 35.28 -5.10 -31.76
C LEU A 21 35.00 -4.62 -33.21
N GLN A 22 35.88 -4.93 -34.16
CA GLN A 22 35.72 -4.49 -35.56
C GLN A 22 35.24 -5.61 -36.50
N THR A 23 34.94 -6.80 -35.98
CA THR A 23 34.50 -7.96 -36.78
C THR A 23 32.99 -8.04 -36.90
N ASN A 24 32.48 -8.88 -37.82
CA ASN A 24 31.05 -9.19 -37.87
C ASN A 24 30.63 -10.09 -36.70
N SER A 25 31.59 -10.74 -36.04
CA SER A 25 31.39 -11.51 -34.82
C SER A 25 31.38 -10.64 -33.55
N ASN A 26 31.43 -9.30 -33.68
CA ASN A 26 31.23 -8.40 -32.55
C ASN A 26 29.81 -8.60 -31.99
N PRO A 27 29.63 -8.94 -30.70
CA PRO A 27 28.33 -9.03 -30.06
C PRO A 27 27.48 -7.77 -30.24
N GLN A 28 28.11 -6.59 -30.29
CA GLN A 28 27.45 -5.30 -30.53
C GLN A 28 26.92 -5.13 -31.97
N ARG A 29 27.53 -5.81 -32.95
CA ARG A 29 27.08 -5.80 -34.36
C ARG A 29 26.12 -6.94 -34.70
N MET A 30 26.12 -8.01 -33.90
CA MET A 30 25.21 -9.15 -34.05
C MET A 30 23.76 -8.80 -33.67
N MET A 31 23.57 -7.87 -32.74
CA MET A 31 22.27 -7.30 -32.45
C MET A 31 21.96 -6.25 -33.54
N ASP A 32 20.97 -6.54 -34.39
CA ASP A 32 20.53 -5.69 -35.49
C ASP A 32 20.54 -4.20 -35.07
N ASN A 33 21.17 -3.33 -35.88
CA ASN A 33 21.18 -1.85 -35.75
C ASN A 33 19.76 -1.21 -35.68
N LYS A 34 18.70 -2.02 -35.65
CA LYS A 34 17.29 -1.62 -35.51
C LYS A 34 16.93 -1.25 -34.07
N PHE A 35 17.65 -1.78 -33.08
CA PHE A 35 17.33 -1.55 -31.67
C PHE A 35 18.28 -0.52 -31.05
N CYS A 36 17.70 0.60 -30.63
CA CYS A 36 18.39 1.64 -29.89
C CYS A 36 17.72 1.84 -28.54
N VAL A 37 18.51 2.17 -27.53
CA VAL A 37 17.98 2.61 -26.23
C VAL A 37 17.06 3.81 -26.45
N GLY A 38 15.88 3.77 -25.82
CA GLY A 38 14.82 4.77 -25.95
C GLY A 38 13.78 4.45 -27.02
N ASN A 39 14.05 3.56 -27.97
CA ASN A 39 13.06 3.16 -28.96
C ASN A 39 11.95 2.32 -28.32
N GLU A 40 10.75 2.42 -28.89
CA GLU A 40 9.61 1.60 -28.52
C GLU A 40 9.50 0.37 -29.42
N VAL A 41 9.14 -0.77 -28.83
CA VAL A 41 9.01 -2.06 -29.46
C VAL A 41 7.76 -2.77 -28.95
N GLU A 42 7.05 -3.43 -29.85
CA GLU A 42 5.96 -4.33 -29.46
C GLU A 42 6.55 -5.67 -29.01
N ALA A 43 6.12 -6.17 -27.86
CA ALA A 43 6.59 -7.44 -27.34
C ALA A 43 5.45 -8.29 -26.77
N ILE A 44 5.56 -9.60 -26.96
CA ILE A 44 4.58 -10.61 -26.57
C ILE A 44 5.07 -11.28 -25.30
N VAL A 45 4.19 -11.42 -24.29
CA VAL A 45 4.52 -12.10 -23.04
C VAL A 45 4.68 -13.59 -23.27
N GLU A 46 5.90 -14.13 -23.13
CA GLU A 46 6.14 -15.58 -23.18
C GLU A 46 5.96 -16.21 -21.80
N GLN A 47 6.43 -15.52 -20.75
CA GLN A 47 6.34 -16.01 -19.39
C GLN A 47 6.24 -14.83 -18.41
N ALA A 48 5.33 -14.94 -17.45
CA ALA A 48 5.20 -14.02 -16.34
C ALA A 48 5.63 -14.71 -15.04
N LEU A 49 6.70 -14.22 -14.42
CA LEU A 49 7.11 -14.58 -13.06
C LEU A 49 6.63 -13.50 -12.09
N ASP A 50 6.88 -13.69 -10.79
CA ASP A 50 6.50 -12.71 -9.78
C ASP A 50 7.31 -11.41 -9.86
N ASP A 51 8.57 -11.46 -10.29
CA ASP A 51 9.47 -10.29 -10.31
C ASP A 51 9.83 -9.78 -11.71
N CYS A 52 9.50 -10.54 -12.75
CA CYS A 52 9.83 -10.16 -14.12
C CYS A 52 8.91 -10.82 -15.17
N LEU A 53 8.87 -10.21 -16.35
CA LEU A 53 8.28 -10.76 -17.56
C LEU A 53 9.39 -11.14 -18.54
N PHE A 54 9.30 -12.33 -19.11
CA PHE A 54 10.05 -12.70 -20.31
C PHE A 54 9.18 -12.44 -21.52
N LEU A 55 9.74 -11.70 -22.47
CA LEU A 55 9.04 -11.13 -23.61
C LEU A 55 9.74 -11.58 -24.90
N ARG A 56 8.98 -11.73 -25.97
CA ARG A 56 9.52 -11.90 -27.33
C ARG A 56 9.15 -10.69 -28.16
N ILE A 57 10.12 -10.07 -28.81
CA ILE A 57 9.89 -8.88 -29.62
C ILE A 57 9.14 -9.28 -30.90
N LYS A 58 8.13 -8.51 -31.26
CA LYS A 58 7.39 -8.70 -32.51
C LYS A 58 8.32 -8.35 -33.67
N ASP A 59 8.44 -9.23 -34.65
CA ASP A 59 9.33 -9.10 -35.82
C ASP A 59 10.83 -9.31 -35.54
N SER A 60 11.19 -9.95 -34.43
CA SER A 60 12.58 -10.35 -34.14
C SER A 60 12.65 -11.64 -33.34
N ASP A 61 13.77 -12.36 -33.48
CA ASP A 61 14.09 -13.53 -32.64
C ASP A 61 14.74 -13.13 -31.30
N ILE A 62 14.87 -11.82 -31.04
CA ILE A 62 15.45 -11.28 -29.81
C ILE A 62 14.44 -11.38 -28.66
N LYS A 63 14.95 -11.75 -27.49
CA LYS A 63 14.19 -11.84 -26.25
C LYS A 63 14.33 -10.56 -25.43
N GLY A 64 13.25 -10.19 -24.76
CA GLY A 64 13.19 -9.08 -23.82
C GLY A 64 12.97 -9.58 -22.38
N VAL A 65 13.44 -8.79 -21.44
CA VAL A 65 13.15 -8.95 -20.01
C VAL A 65 12.65 -7.61 -19.49
N ALA A 66 11.48 -7.62 -18.85
CA ALA A 66 10.98 -6.45 -18.12
C ALA A 66 10.92 -6.79 -16.64
N LEU A 67 11.62 -6.02 -15.81
CA LEU A 67 11.58 -6.21 -14.35
C LEU A 67 10.31 -5.58 -13.80
N ARG A 68 9.87 -6.06 -12.63
CA ARG A 68 8.67 -5.54 -11.96
C ARG A 68 8.64 -4.01 -11.83
N LYS A 69 9.76 -3.41 -11.41
CA LYS A 69 9.92 -1.95 -11.28
C LYS A 69 9.71 -1.18 -12.59
N ASP A 70 9.88 -1.86 -13.72
CA ASP A 70 9.83 -1.28 -15.07
C ASP A 70 8.49 -1.56 -15.75
N ILE A 71 7.55 -2.25 -15.08
CA ILE A 71 6.20 -2.55 -15.61
C ILE A 71 5.07 -2.12 -14.68
N THR A 72 5.32 -1.99 -13.38
CA THR A 72 4.32 -1.60 -12.39
C THR A 72 4.97 -0.92 -11.19
N TYR A 73 4.26 0.02 -10.58
CA TYR A 73 4.60 0.56 -9.26
C TYR A 73 4.00 -0.24 -8.10
N SER A 74 3.12 -1.21 -8.39
CA SER A 74 2.46 -2.03 -7.36
C SER A 74 3.30 -3.23 -6.94
N HIS A 75 3.41 -3.41 -5.63
CA HIS A 75 4.05 -4.59 -5.04
C HIS A 75 3.09 -5.78 -4.85
N TYR A 76 1.78 -5.58 -5.02
CA TYR A 76 0.78 -6.57 -4.63
C TYR A 76 0.01 -7.17 -5.81
N ILE A 77 0.14 -6.62 -7.02
CA ILE A 77 -0.46 -7.23 -8.21
C ILE A 77 0.24 -8.54 -8.58
N PHE A 78 -0.53 -9.51 -9.03
CA PHE A 78 0.04 -10.72 -9.62
C PHE A 78 0.33 -10.47 -11.09
N LEU A 79 1.62 -10.45 -11.47
CA LEU A 79 2.03 -10.12 -12.83
C LEU A 79 1.41 -11.08 -13.86
N HIS A 80 1.31 -12.38 -13.53
CA HIS A 80 0.68 -13.36 -14.41
C HIS A 80 -0.82 -13.13 -14.66
N GLN A 81 -1.51 -12.38 -13.79
CA GLN A 81 -2.92 -12.01 -13.98
C GLN A 81 -3.06 -10.71 -14.78
N HIS A 82 -2.17 -9.73 -14.54
CA HIS A 82 -2.17 -8.44 -15.25
C HIS A 82 -1.58 -8.52 -16.66
N PHE A 83 -0.57 -9.38 -16.85
CA PHE A 83 0.16 -9.59 -18.10
C PHE A 83 0.04 -11.08 -18.49
N PRO A 84 -1.12 -11.51 -19.02
CA PRO A 84 -1.32 -12.91 -19.40
C PRO A 84 -0.36 -13.34 -20.50
N VAL A 85 0.02 -14.62 -20.50
CA VAL A 85 0.89 -15.17 -21.54
C VAL A 85 0.21 -15.06 -22.91
N GLY A 86 0.94 -14.58 -23.91
CA GLY A 86 0.49 -14.37 -25.28
C GLY A 86 -0.10 -12.99 -25.56
N SER A 87 -0.28 -12.13 -24.57
CA SER A 87 -0.69 -10.75 -24.83
C SER A 87 0.47 -9.88 -25.30
N GLU A 88 0.13 -8.87 -26.11
CA GLU A 88 1.09 -7.94 -26.70
C GLU A 88 0.99 -6.59 -25.99
N TYR A 89 2.14 -6.01 -25.66
CA TYR A 89 2.22 -4.65 -25.11
C TYR A 89 3.37 -3.88 -25.76
N LEU A 90 3.27 -2.55 -25.67
CA LEU A 90 4.31 -1.65 -26.12
C LEU A 90 5.30 -1.41 -24.98
N PHE A 91 6.58 -1.62 -25.26
CA PHE A 91 7.68 -1.40 -24.33
C PHE A 91 8.70 -0.44 -24.90
N ARG A 92 9.43 0.27 -24.04
CA ARG A 92 10.61 1.06 -24.37
C ARG A 92 11.88 0.31 -23.99
N ILE A 93 12.89 0.36 -24.85
CA ILE A 93 14.21 -0.23 -24.56
C ILE A 93 14.95 0.68 -23.58
N ILE A 94 15.27 0.18 -22.39
CA ILE A 94 16.05 0.90 -21.38
C ILE A 94 17.53 0.60 -21.57
N GLU A 95 17.84 -0.67 -21.80
CA GLU A 95 19.21 -1.17 -21.86
C GLU A 95 19.28 -2.38 -22.79
N ILE A 96 20.45 -2.58 -23.39
CA ILE A 96 20.74 -3.67 -24.32
C ILE A 96 21.87 -4.49 -23.72
N ASP A 97 21.56 -5.74 -23.36
CA ASP A 97 22.58 -6.68 -22.89
C ASP A 97 23.12 -7.49 -24.08
N TYR A 98 24.29 -7.08 -24.55
CA TYR A 98 24.99 -7.72 -25.67
C TYR A 98 25.58 -9.09 -25.33
N ILE A 99 25.79 -9.40 -24.04
CA ILE A 99 26.37 -10.68 -23.61
C ILE A 99 25.28 -11.76 -23.64
N SER A 100 24.12 -11.47 -23.05
CA SER A 100 22.99 -12.40 -23.04
C SER A 100 22.10 -12.32 -24.28
N ASN A 101 22.34 -11.34 -25.15
CA ASN A 101 21.54 -11.02 -26.33
C ASN A 101 20.07 -10.77 -25.99
N ARG A 102 19.83 -9.94 -24.97
CA ARG A 102 18.49 -9.60 -24.45
C ARG A 102 18.31 -8.10 -24.33
N LEU A 103 17.07 -7.64 -24.53
CA LEU A 103 16.69 -6.26 -24.25
C LEU A 103 16.09 -6.14 -22.85
N HIS A 104 16.49 -5.11 -22.12
CA HIS A 104 15.80 -4.68 -20.91
C HIS A 104 14.73 -3.67 -21.29
N LEU A 105 13.49 -3.99 -20.92
CA LEU A 105 12.29 -3.33 -21.41
C LEU A 105 11.52 -2.65 -20.26
N GLN A 106 11.03 -1.45 -20.52
CA GLN A 106 10.07 -0.72 -19.67
C GLN A 106 8.71 -0.71 -20.34
N LEU A 107 7.62 -0.87 -19.60
CA LEU A 107 6.29 -0.68 -20.16
C LEU A 107 6.13 0.79 -20.62
N ALA A 108 5.76 1.00 -21.89
CA ALA A 108 5.83 2.34 -22.50
C ALA A 108 4.88 3.36 -21.86
N ASN A 109 3.74 2.90 -21.33
CA ASN A 109 2.74 3.74 -20.65
C ASN A 109 2.91 3.76 -19.11
N LEU A 110 4.05 3.30 -18.59
CA LEU A 110 4.32 3.34 -17.16
C LEU A 110 4.49 4.79 -16.70
N CYS A 111 3.54 5.27 -15.91
CA CYS A 111 3.53 6.61 -15.33
C CYS A 111 3.57 6.51 -13.81
N ASP A 112 4.34 7.39 -13.16
CA ASP A 112 4.37 7.45 -11.69
C ASP A 112 3.00 7.93 -11.18
N PRO A 113 2.25 7.11 -10.44
CA PRO A 113 0.90 7.47 -10.02
C PRO A 113 0.88 8.64 -9.02
N TRP A 114 2.02 8.99 -8.42
CA TRP A 114 2.14 10.12 -7.50
C TRP A 114 2.28 11.46 -8.20
N GLU A 115 2.73 11.51 -9.45
CA GLU A 115 2.88 12.76 -10.19
C GLU A 115 1.52 13.37 -10.57
N ASN A 116 0.52 12.53 -10.83
CA ASN A 116 -0.82 12.96 -11.22
C ASN A 116 -1.91 12.29 -10.37
N LEU A 117 -1.78 12.43 -9.05
CA LEU A 117 -2.70 11.82 -8.10
C LEU A 117 -4.09 12.46 -8.20
N LYS A 118 -5.09 11.68 -8.66
CA LYS A 118 -6.48 12.15 -8.86
C LYS A 118 -7.34 12.14 -7.59
N TYR A 119 -6.73 11.88 -6.44
CA TYR A 119 -7.44 11.66 -5.18
C TYR A 119 -7.35 12.86 -4.25
N SER A 120 -8.42 13.11 -3.50
CA SER A 120 -8.52 14.23 -2.55
C SER A 120 -8.91 13.76 -1.14
N GLU A 121 -8.57 14.56 -0.14
CA GLU A 121 -8.97 14.28 1.24
C GLU A 121 -10.50 14.23 1.39
N GLY A 122 -10.99 13.28 2.19
CA GLY A 122 -12.41 13.05 2.40
C GLY A 122 -13.09 12.17 1.33
N GLN A 123 -12.45 11.94 0.18
CA GLN A 123 -12.99 11.08 -0.87
C GLN A 123 -13.21 9.65 -0.35
N LYS A 124 -14.37 9.08 -0.67
CA LYS A 124 -14.73 7.69 -0.33
C LYS A 124 -14.22 6.74 -1.38
N LEU A 125 -13.72 5.59 -0.93
CA LEU A 125 -13.08 4.57 -1.75
C LEU A 125 -13.46 3.17 -1.25
N ILE A 126 -13.34 2.18 -2.12
CA ILE A 126 -13.34 0.75 -1.76
C ILE A 126 -11.92 0.25 -1.97
N CYS A 127 -11.33 -0.33 -0.93
CA CYS A 127 -9.94 -0.79 -0.95
C CYS A 127 -9.87 -2.29 -0.61
N THR A 128 -8.85 -2.98 -1.09
CA THR A 128 -8.61 -4.40 -0.82
C THR A 128 -7.51 -4.56 0.22
N VAL A 129 -7.74 -5.35 1.26
CA VAL A 129 -6.71 -5.67 2.26
C VAL A 129 -5.60 -6.50 1.60
N TYR A 130 -4.40 -5.95 1.41
CA TYR A 130 -3.27 -6.75 0.92
C TYR A 130 -2.53 -7.43 2.06
N GLN A 131 -2.21 -6.66 3.10
CA GLN A 131 -1.47 -7.17 4.24
C GLN A 131 -1.94 -6.50 5.52
N LYS A 132 -1.94 -7.27 6.60
CA LYS A 132 -2.20 -6.77 7.95
C LYS A 132 -0.92 -6.79 8.78
N LYS A 133 -0.61 -5.66 9.43
CA LYS A 133 0.46 -5.53 10.42
C LYS A 133 -0.13 -5.39 11.83
N GLU A 134 0.72 -5.18 12.82
CA GLU A 134 0.34 -5.10 14.23
C GLU A 134 -0.57 -3.89 14.55
N ASN A 135 -0.43 -2.78 13.81
CA ASN A 135 -1.13 -1.53 14.08
C ASN A 135 -1.91 -0.96 12.89
N CYS A 136 -1.82 -1.56 11.71
CA CYS A 136 -2.48 -1.08 10.51
C CYS A 136 -2.79 -2.19 9.51
N VAL A 137 -3.74 -1.90 8.63
CA VAL A 137 -3.94 -2.60 7.37
C VAL A 137 -3.19 -1.84 6.27
N ILE A 138 -2.48 -2.57 5.42
CA ILE A 138 -1.83 -2.06 4.22
C ILE A 138 -2.69 -2.42 3.01
N THR A 139 -2.89 -1.44 2.14
CA THR A 139 -3.66 -1.53 0.91
C THR A 139 -3.02 -0.63 -0.16
N GLU A 140 -3.56 -0.65 -1.38
CA GLU A 140 -3.31 0.37 -2.40
C GLU A 140 -4.67 0.88 -2.87
N ILE A 141 -4.77 2.19 -3.12
CA ILE A 141 -6.00 2.81 -3.64
C ILE A 141 -6.07 2.75 -5.17
N GLU A 142 -4.90 2.69 -5.80
CA GLU A 142 -4.67 2.49 -7.23
C GLU A 142 -3.28 1.84 -7.37
N GLU A 143 -2.99 1.25 -8.53
CA GLU A 143 -1.71 0.58 -8.81
C GLU A 143 -0.52 1.49 -8.45
N GLY A 144 0.25 1.11 -7.43
CA GLY A 144 1.42 1.87 -6.96
C GLY A 144 1.13 3.02 -5.99
N VAL A 145 -0.13 3.30 -5.66
CA VAL A 145 -0.51 4.28 -4.63
C VAL A 145 -0.75 3.58 -3.30
N LYS A 146 0.33 3.46 -2.52
CA LYS A 146 0.30 2.82 -1.20
C LYS A 146 -0.58 3.58 -0.22
N ALA A 147 -1.44 2.83 0.46
CA ALA A 147 -2.29 3.36 1.51
C ALA A 147 -2.29 2.48 2.77
N ILE A 148 -2.53 3.11 3.91
CA ILE A 148 -2.66 2.42 5.18
C ILE A 148 -3.95 2.83 5.88
N LEU A 149 -4.57 1.87 6.55
CA LEU A 149 -5.67 2.09 7.49
C LEU A 149 -5.17 1.74 8.90
N PRO A 150 -4.81 2.73 9.73
CA PRO A 150 -4.49 2.50 11.13
C PRO A 150 -5.66 1.88 11.88
N PHE A 151 -5.39 1.01 12.86
CA PHE A 151 -6.46 0.36 13.64
C PHE A 151 -7.31 1.35 14.44
N THR A 152 -6.67 2.42 14.91
CA THR A 152 -7.32 3.55 15.58
C THR A 152 -8.30 4.31 14.68
N GLU A 153 -8.28 4.09 13.37
CA GLU A 153 -9.13 4.75 12.38
C GLU A 153 -10.29 3.87 11.89
N ILE A 154 -10.47 2.68 12.48
CA ILE A 154 -11.50 1.74 12.03
C ILE A 154 -12.89 2.08 12.58
N THR A 155 -13.00 2.48 13.86
CA THR A 155 -14.30 2.62 14.51
C THR A 155 -14.28 3.57 15.71
N TRP A 156 -15.43 4.20 15.99
CA TRP A 156 -15.61 5.10 17.14
C TRP A 156 -16.11 4.40 18.41
N PHE A 157 -16.90 3.33 18.25
CA PHE A 157 -17.72 2.78 19.33
C PHE A 157 -17.44 1.31 19.62
N THR A 158 -17.22 0.51 18.57
CA THR A 158 -16.98 -0.92 18.75
C THR A 158 -15.53 -1.17 19.10
N PRO A 159 -15.21 -2.22 19.88
CA PRO A 159 -13.82 -2.64 20.07
C PRO A 159 -13.14 -2.87 18.71
N GLU A 160 -11.96 -2.29 18.53
CA GLU A 160 -11.20 -2.40 17.27
C GLU A 160 -10.98 -3.86 16.89
N SER A 161 -10.71 -4.72 17.88
CA SER A 161 -10.46 -6.16 17.71
C SER A 161 -11.55 -6.89 16.93
N SER A 162 -12.81 -6.51 17.10
CA SER A 162 -13.95 -7.11 16.39
C SER A 162 -13.97 -6.75 14.91
N GLN A 163 -13.64 -5.50 14.57
CA GLN A 163 -13.59 -5.05 13.16
C GLN A 163 -12.31 -5.52 12.47
N ILE A 164 -11.20 -5.49 13.18
CA ILE A 164 -9.89 -6.00 12.75
C ILE A 164 -9.95 -7.48 12.35
N LYS A 165 -10.84 -8.28 12.96
CA LYS A 165 -11.08 -9.69 12.58
C LYS A 165 -11.80 -9.84 11.24
N LYS A 166 -12.60 -8.86 10.83
CA LYS A 166 -13.33 -8.87 9.55
C LYS A 166 -12.42 -8.50 8.38
N LEU A 167 -11.41 -7.66 8.63
CA LEU A 167 -10.39 -7.26 7.67
C LEU A 167 -9.35 -8.38 7.49
N LYS A 168 -9.69 -9.37 6.65
CA LYS A 168 -8.79 -10.45 6.22
C LYS A 168 -8.13 -10.09 4.89
N ASN A 169 -6.99 -10.70 4.59
CA ASN A 169 -6.32 -10.52 3.29
C ASN A 169 -7.28 -10.84 2.13
N ASN A 170 -7.17 -10.05 1.06
CA ASN A 170 -8.00 -10.10 -0.15
C ASN A 170 -9.49 -9.78 0.07
N VAL A 171 -9.87 -9.23 1.23
CA VAL A 171 -11.24 -8.72 1.47
C VAL A 171 -11.29 -7.23 1.16
N THR A 172 -12.38 -6.78 0.55
CA THR A 172 -12.62 -5.34 0.30
C THR A 172 -13.27 -4.66 1.50
N PHE A 173 -13.00 -3.37 1.67
CA PHE A 173 -13.61 -2.54 2.70
C PHE A 173 -13.83 -1.11 2.19
N GLU A 174 -14.91 -0.49 2.67
CA GLU A 174 -15.19 0.92 2.41
C GLU A 174 -14.43 1.81 3.38
N CYS A 175 -13.82 2.87 2.85
CA CYS A 175 -13.11 3.86 3.65
C CYS A 175 -13.16 5.23 2.98
N ARG A 176 -12.53 6.22 3.62
CA ARG A 176 -12.25 7.52 3.04
C ARG A 176 -10.80 7.91 3.24
N ILE A 177 -10.31 8.79 2.38
CA ILE A 177 -8.99 9.41 2.55
C ILE A 177 -9.05 10.34 3.75
N LYS A 178 -8.20 10.09 4.75
CA LYS A 178 -8.00 10.97 5.89
C LYS A 178 -6.99 12.06 5.56
N SER A 179 -5.86 11.67 4.98
CA SER A 179 -4.79 12.59 4.59
C SER A 179 -3.90 11.97 3.52
N ILE A 180 -3.28 12.81 2.70
CA ILE A 180 -2.34 12.41 1.66
C ILE A 180 -0.97 13.00 1.98
N ASN A 181 0.07 12.17 2.07
CA ASN A 181 1.44 12.63 2.23
C ASN A 181 2.23 12.33 0.95
N GLN A 182 2.45 13.35 0.12
CA GLN A 182 3.17 13.22 -1.15
C GLN A 182 4.66 12.92 -0.96
N ASP A 183 5.33 13.57 0.00
CA ASP A 183 6.77 13.36 0.27
C ASP A 183 7.08 11.90 0.65
N ARG A 184 6.21 11.31 1.48
CA ARG A 184 6.34 9.91 1.92
C ARG A 184 5.66 8.92 0.99
N ARG A 185 5.02 9.40 -0.09
CA ARG A 185 4.20 8.58 -1.00
C ARG A 185 3.28 7.62 -0.24
N LEU A 186 2.49 8.19 0.69
CA LEU A 186 1.62 7.42 1.58
C LEU A 186 0.26 8.09 1.78
N VAL A 187 -0.81 7.34 1.52
CA VAL A 187 -2.19 7.75 1.84
C VAL A 187 -2.62 7.14 3.17
N ILE A 188 -3.21 7.96 4.05
CA ILE A 188 -3.81 7.49 5.29
C ILE A 188 -5.32 7.43 5.10
N LEU A 189 -5.89 6.26 5.36
CA LEU A 189 -7.31 5.97 5.24
C LEU A 189 -7.98 5.96 6.61
N THR A 190 -9.30 6.11 6.61
CA THR A 190 -10.13 5.97 7.79
C THR A 190 -11.49 5.40 7.44
N MET A 191 -12.02 4.53 8.30
CA MET A 191 -13.40 4.04 8.22
C MET A 191 -14.34 4.82 9.15
N LYS A 192 -13.79 5.69 10.00
CA LYS A 192 -14.55 6.59 10.86
C LYS A 192 -15.30 7.63 10.04
N SER A 193 -16.45 8.08 10.53
CA SER A 193 -17.16 9.25 9.99
C SER A 193 -16.29 10.50 9.96
N ALA A 194 -16.55 11.41 9.01
CA ALA A 194 -15.82 12.68 8.86
C ALA A 194 -15.91 13.53 10.14
N GLU A 195 -17.12 13.70 10.63
CA GLU A 195 -17.37 14.33 11.93
C GLU A 195 -17.27 13.30 13.05
N SER A 196 -16.73 13.73 14.18
CA SER A 196 -16.70 12.93 15.40
C SER A 196 -18.12 12.80 15.96
N PRO A 197 -18.65 11.59 16.15
CA PRO A 197 -19.94 11.41 16.81
C PRO A 197 -19.98 12.01 18.21
N TYR A 198 -18.83 12.06 18.89
CA TYR A 198 -18.69 12.68 20.21
C TYR A 198 -18.88 14.20 20.16
N LEU A 199 -18.49 14.86 19.08
CA LEU A 199 -18.73 16.29 18.91
C LEU A 199 -20.22 16.58 18.78
N ASN A 200 -20.91 15.78 17.96
CA ASN A 200 -22.35 15.93 17.75
C ASN A 200 -23.14 15.59 19.02
N TYR A 201 -22.67 14.60 19.77
CA TYR A 201 -23.19 14.28 21.10
C TYR A 201 -23.03 15.45 22.08
N TYR A 202 -21.84 16.04 22.16
CA TYR A 202 -21.55 17.17 23.03
C TYR A 202 -22.44 18.38 22.74
N LYS A 203 -22.56 18.78 21.46
CA LYS A 203 -23.43 19.89 21.03
C LYS A 203 -24.90 19.69 21.41
N ARG A 204 -25.42 18.46 21.26
CA ARG A 204 -26.81 18.14 21.61
C ARG A 204 -27.10 18.33 23.10
N ILE A 205 -26.13 18.04 23.96
CA ILE A 205 -26.27 18.17 25.42
C ILE A 205 -26.27 19.63 25.84
N GLU A 206 -25.44 20.48 25.22
CA GLU A 206 -25.43 21.92 25.49
C GLU A 206 -26.81 22.57 25.24
N GLU A 207 -27.62 22.00 24.34
CA GLU A 207 -28.95 22.49 24.01
C GLU A 207 -30.06 22.00 24.97
N ASN A 208 -29.91 20.86 25.67
CA ASN A 208 -31.03 20.14 26.32
C ASN A 208 -30.74 19.54 27.72
N GLU A 209 -30.25 20.34 28.68
CA GLU A 209 -29.93 19.97 30.07
C GLU A 209 -28.55 19.32 30.31
N TYR A 210 -27.86 19.83 31.33
CA TYR A 210 -26.43 19.60 31.63
C TYR A 210 -26.11 18.26 32.32
N ILE A 211 -27.10 17.40 32.57
CA ILE A 211 -26.92 16.17 33.35
C ILE A 211 -27.20 14.96 32.48
N VAL A 212 -26.17 14.13 32.30
CA VAL A 212 -26.21 12.92 31.49
C VAL A 212 -26.06 11.70 32.39
N ASP A 213 -26.98 10.75 32.25
CA ASP A 213 -26.85 9.44 32.88
C ASP A 213 -25.87 8.56 32.09
N ALA A 214 -24.91 7.97 32.79
CA ALA A 214 -23.93 7.07 32.20
C ALA A 214 -23.69 5.83 33.07
N LYS A 215 -23.54 4.67 32.42
CA LYS A 215 -23.26 3.40 33.08
C LYS A 215 -21.76 3.20 33.24
N VAL A 216 -21.27 2.98 34.46
CA VAL A 216 -19.86 2.65 34.69
C VAL A 216 -19.54 1.29 34.06
N ILE A 217 -18.53 1.23 33.19
CA ILE A 217 -18.04 0.00 32.55
C ILE A 217 -16.77 -0.50 33.24
N ALA A 218 -15.88 0.43 33.60
CA ALA A 218 -14.61 0.11 34.23
C ALA A 218 -14.18 1.22 35.20
N SER A 219 -13.38 0.84 36.18
CA SER A 219 -12.72 1.73 37.13
C SER A 219 -11.26 1.34 37.20
N ASP A 220 -10.36 2.30 37.07
CA ASP A 220 -8.93 2.08 37.26
C ASP A 220 -8.34 3.18 38.16
N ALA A 221 -7.03 3.14 38.38
CA ALA A 221 -6.34 4.16 39.16
C ALA A 221 -6.35 5.54 38.50
N LYS A 222 -6.68 5.65 37.20
CA LYS A 222 -6.72 6.92 36.47
C LYS A 222 -8.12 7.56 36.52
N GLY A 223 -9.17 6.78 36.74
CA GLY A 223 -10.53 7.27 36.89
C GLY A 223 -11.61 6.23 36.57
N LEU A 224 -12.79 6.73 36.21
CA LEU A 224 -13.93 5.93 35.77
C LEU A 224 -14.10 6.00 34.26
N VAL A 225 -14.40 4.86 33.66
CA VAL A 225 -14.83 4.77 32.26
C VAL A 225 -16.32 4.44 32.27
N CYS A 226 -17.12 5.38 31.77
CA CYS A 226 -18.57 5.29 31.71
C CYS A 226 -19.04 5.15 30.25
N LEU A 227 -20.26 4.64 30.07
CA LEU A 227 -20.98 4.57 28.80
C LEU A 227 -22.26 5.38 28.90
N ALA A 228 -22.34 6.49 28.17
CA ALA A 228 -23.57 7.25 28.01
C ALA A 228 -24.33 6.83 26.75
N ASP A 229 -25.66 6.84 26.81
CA ASP A 229 -26.57 6.39 25.75
C ASP A 229 -26.20 5.04 25.13
N GLU A 230 -25.61 4.15 25.95
CA GLU A 230 -25.13 2.83 25.55
C GLU A 230 -24.07 2.81 24.43
N LYS A 231 -23.50 3.97 24.07
CA LYS A 231 -22.60 4.13 22.91
C LYS A 231 -21.38 4.98 23.19
N TYR A 232 -21.53 6.10 23.90
CA TYR A 232 -20.46 7.08 24.07
C TYR A 232 -19.61 6.74 25.29
N ARG A 233 -18.33 6.44 25.05
CA ARG A 233 -17.38 6.19 26.13
C ARG A 233 -16.91 7.51 26.73
N ILE A 234 -17.24 7.75 27.98
CA ILE A 234 -16.86 8.95 28.73
C ILE A 234 -15.81 8.55 29.76
N PHE A 235 -14.73 9.32 29.85
CA PHE A 235 -13.73 9.15 30.89
C PHE A 235 -13.88 10.25 31.93
N ILE A 236 -14.00 9.87 33.20
CA ILE A 236 -14.07 10.78 34.34
C ILE A 236 -12.76 10.58 35.12
N PRO A 237 -11.87 11.60 35.16
CA PRO A 237 -10.57 11.46 35.79
C PRO A 237 -10.69 11.27 37.30
N GLN A 238 -9.70 10.61 37.89
CA GLN A 238 -9.67 10.29 39.32
C GLN A 238 -9.88 11.52 40.22
N SER A 239 -9.37 12.69 39.82
CA SER A 239 -9.53 13.95 40.55
C SER A 239 -11.00 14.33 40.77
N GLU A 240 -11.89 13.95 39.86
CA GLU A 240 -13.33 14.22 39.91
C GLU A 240 -14.11 13.08 40.59
N THR A 241 -13.49 11.91 40.75
CA THR A 241 -14.13 10.73 41.37
C THR A 241 -13.84 10.62 42.86
N HIS A 242 -12.81 11.31 43.37
CA HIS A 242 -12.47 11.35 44.79
C HIS A 242 -13.04 12.61 45.46
N ILE A 243 -14.16 12.45 46.16
CA ILE A 243 -14.60 13.37 47.21
C ILE A 243 -14.47 12.60 48.53
N GLY A 244 -13.85 13.21 49.54
CA GLY A 244 -13.50 12.56 50.81
C GLY A 244 -14.62 11.68 51.41
N ALA A 245 -14.21 10.49 51.89
CA ALA A 245 -15.03 9.50 52.59
C ALA A 245 -16.37 9.10 51.92
N ASN A 246 -16.28 8.13 51.01
CA ASN A 246 -17.31 7.10 50.76
C ASN A 246 -18.71 7.52 50.29
N LYS A 247 -18.91 8.52 49.42
CA LYS A 247 -20.19 8.67 48.70
C LYS A 247 -20.03 9.24 47.29
N TYR A 248 -20.40 8.44 46.29
CA TYR A 248 -20.83 8.99 44.99
C TYR A 248 -22.26 9.53 45.15
N LYS A 249 -22.54 10.74 44.66
CA LYS A 249 -23.92 11.16 44.37
C LYS A 249 -24.23 10.76 42.93
N CYS A 250 -24.61 9.51 42.69
CA CYS A 250 -25.37 9.17 41.49
C CYS A 250 -26.86 9.26 41.83
N LYS A 251 -27.61 10.05 41.07
CA LYS A 251 -29.06 10.17 41.18
C LYS A 251 -29.64 9.10 40.26
N ILE A 252 -30.20 8.03 40.81
CA ILE A 252 -30.97 7.04 40.01
C ILE A 252 -32.42 7.23 40.40
N LYS A 253 -33.27 7.68 39.46
CA LYS A 253 -34.73 7.80 39.67
C LYS A 253 -35.11 8.50 40.99
N ASP A 254 -34.61 9.72 41.18
CA ASP A 254 -34.86 10.57 42.37
C ASP A 254 -34.41 10.01 43.74
N GLN A 255 -33.59 8.96 43.77
CA GLN A 255 -32.96 8.47 44.99
C GLN A 255 -31.43 8.47 44.88
N TYR A 256 -30.76 8.91 45.95
CA TYR A 256 -29.31 8.91 46.08
C TYR A 256 -28.84 7.54 46.55
N PHE A 257 -28.05 6.82 45.74
CA PHE A 257 -27.50 5.52 46.12
C PHE A 257 -25.99 5.63 46.39
N GLY A 258 -25.60 5.49 47.66
CA GLY A 258 -24.23 5.20 48.04
C GLY A 258 -23.97 3.71 47.86
N LYS A 259 -23.44 3.28 46.71
CA LYS A 259 -23.07 1.88 46.50
C LYS A 259 -21.55 1.73 46.61
N ASN A 260 -21.09 0.94 47.59
CA ASN A 260 -19.77 0.35 47.53
C ASN A 260 -19.74 -0.60 46.33
N LEU A 261 -18.78 -0.42 45.41
CA LEU A 261 -18.55 -1.36 44.33
C LEU A 261 -18.19 -2.74 44.93
N PRO A 262 -18.73 -3.86 44.42
CA PRO A 262 -18.22 -5.17 44.80
C PRO A 262 -16.74 -5.27 44.40
N ARG A 263 -15.94 -5.82 45.31
CA ARG A 263 -14.52 -6.13 45.09
C ARG A 263 -14.33 -7.04 43.89
#